data_AF-A0A3D4V582-F1
#
_entry.id   AF-A0A3D4V582-F1
#
_cell.length_a   1.000
_cell.length_b   1.000
_cell.length_c   1.000
_cell.angle_alpha   90.00
_cell.angle_beta   90.00
_cell.angle_gamma   90.00
#
_symmetry.space_group_name_H-M   'P 1'
#
loop_
_entity.id
_entity.type
_entity.pdbx_description
1 polymer ?
#
loop_
_entity_poly.entity_id
_entity_poly.type
_entity_poly.pdbx_seq_one_letter_code
_entity_poly.pdbx_strand_id
1 'polypeptide(L)'
;MARTTLDEHWAVAAIPADRRALLLERADAAALLPGDGLGEPISDGLALLGTAYELAALSQLETALQPVPSAGRDLAQAVLTLGAARAFRCAAALRPPIDEGESAVTWALRLGALALVSRQTESYVRWWDARYHVSEVVKRTASRLESEPWEPYARGTLWVAWLGLLGAPVAAIPEHAADELPMLTATRSRLAAFRERRAEHDMPGDGPVLNAAALRARMVEFAIRHLADATELLTVAVLRRTLPDVSGEFKLHLSAARSAMAGDHGQDMLLAWLQAAGVTLAGGVTAQLELPGF
;
A
#
# COMPACT_ATOMS: atom_id res chain seq x y z
N MET A 1 -2.66 -3.78 -26.23
CA MET A 1 -3.54 -4.71 -25.50
C MET A 1 -3.84 -4.23 -24.09
N ALA A 2 -2.86 -4.14 -23.17
CA ALA A 2 -3.12 -3.69 -21.78
C ALA A 2 -3.87 -2.34 -21.66
N ARG A 3 -3.49 -1.33 -22.45
CA ARG A 3 -4.20 -0.04 -22.51
C ARG A 3 -5.67 -0.21 -22.91
N THR A 4 -5.93 -0.98 -23.96
CA THR A 4 -7.29 -1.24 -24.45
C THR A 4 -8.11 -1.95 -23.38
N THR A 5 -7.58 -3.03 -22.78
CA THR A 5 -8.23 -3.77 -21.70
C THR A 5 -8.56 -2.87 -20.50
N LEU A 6 -7.65 -1.97 -20.12
CA LEU A 6 -7.88 -1.02 -19.04
C LEU A 6 -8.95 0.02 -19.41
N ASP A 7 -8.88 0.60 -20.61
CA ASP A 7 -9.76 1.68 -21.07
C ASP A 7 -11.21 1.20 -21.32
N GLU A 8 -11.39 -0.08 -21.64
CA GLU A 8 -12.68 -0.75 -21.88
C GLU A 8 -13.35 -1.29 -20.60
N HIS A 9 -12.61 -1.38 -19.49
CA HIS A 9 -13.20 -1.79 -18.21
C HIS A 9 -14.35 -0.85 -17.83
N TRP A 10 -15.50 -1.40 -17.43
CA TRP A 10 -16.76 -0.66 -17.22
C TRP A 10 -16.59 0.60 -16.37
N ALA A 11 -15.81 0.54 -15.29
CA ALA A 11 -15.59 1.67 -14.39
C ALA A 11 -14.87 2.84 -15.09
N VAL A 12 -13.93 2.53 -15.99
CA VAL A 12 -13.15 3.52 -16.72
C VAL A 12 -13.93 4.00 -17.95
N ALA A 13 -14.62 3.09 -18.64
CA ALA A 13 -15.43 3.38 -19.83
C ALA A 13 -16.65 4.27 -19.51
N ALA A 14 -17.17 4.22 -18.28
CA ALA A 14 -18.23 5.11 -17.80
C ALA A 14 -17.81 6.60 -17.80
N ILE A 15 -16.51 6.89 -17.80
CA ILE A 15 -15.99 8.26 -17.87
C ILE A 15 -15.60 8.58 -19.33
N PRO A 16 -16.20 9.62 -19.95
CA PRO A 16 -15.91 9.97 -21.34
C PRO A 16 -14.42 10.17 -21.62
N ALA A 17 -13.94 9.68 -22.77
CA ALA A 17 -12.52 9.67 -23.10
C ALA A 17 -11.86 11.06 -23.03
N ASP A 18 -12.52 12.09 -23.54
CA ASP A 18 -12.03 13.48 -23.50
C ASP A 18 -11.91 13.99 -22.06
N ARG A 19 -12.86 13.62 -21.19
CA ARG A 19 -12.81 13.94 -19.76
C ARG A 19 -11.66 13.22 -19.07
N ARG A 20 -11.40 11.94 -19.41
CA ARG A 20 -10.25 11.20 -18.88
C ARG A 20 -8.93 11.85 -19.29
N ALA A 21 -8.80 12.27 -20.55
CA ALA A 21 -7.61 12.92 -21.07
C ALA A 21 -7.34 14.25 -20.36
N LEU A 22 -8.37 15.11 -20.24
CA LEU A 22 -8.27 16.38 -19.53
C LEU A 22 -7.86 16.19 -18.07
N LEU A 23 -8.50 15.26 -17.34
CA LEU A 23 -8.19 15.02 -15.93
C LEU A 23 -6.75 14.50 -15.73
N LEU A 24 -6.26 13.64 -16.61
CA LEU A 24 -4.88 13.16 -16.56
C LEU A 24 -3.88 14.29 -16.84
N GLU A 25 -4.15 15.15 -17.83
CA GLU A 25 -3.32 16.33 -18.10
C GLU A 25 -3.24 17.26 -16.89
N ARG A 26 -4.37 17.49 -16.21
CA ARG A 26 -4.40 18.29 -14.98
C ARG A 26 -3.65 17.62 -13.84
N ALA A 27 -3.74 16.30 -13.72
CA ALA A 27 -3.00 15.54 -12.72
C ALA A 27 -1.49 15.68 -12.95
N ASP A 28 -1.04 15.56 -14.19
CA ASP A 28 0.38 15.70 -14.55
C ASP A 28 0.95 17.08 -14.23
N ALA A 29 0.14 18.11 -14.48
CA ALA A 29 0.52 19.48 -14.17
C ALA A 29 0.65 19.74 -12.66
N ALA A 30 0.09 18.89 -11.78
CA ALA A 30 -0.02 19.16 -10.34
C ALA A 30 0.66 18.12 -9.42
N ALA A 31 0.82 16.87 -9.87
CA ALA A 31 1.21 15.72 -9.03
C ALA A 31 2.51 15.90 -8.24
N LEU A 32 3.47 16.63 -8.81
CA LEU A 32 4.80 16.82 -8.22
C LEU A 32 5.19 18.30 -8.05
N LEU A 33 4.23 19.22 -8.23
CA LEU A 33 4.44 20.63 -7.91
C LEU A 33 4.26 20.85 -6.40
N PRO A 34 5.10 21.67 -5.75
CA PRO A 34 4.91 22.03 -4.35
C PRO A 34 3.54 22.65 -4.10
N GLY A 35 2.91 22.33 -2.96
CA GLY A 35 1.63 22.90 -2.54
C GLY A 35 0.64 21.84 -2.09
N ASP A 36 -0.62 22.23 -1.95
CA ASP A 36 -1.67 21.37 -1.38
C ASP A 36 -2.28 20.39 -2.39
N GLY A 37 -1.87 20.41 -3.66
CA GLY A 37 -2.53 19.65 -4.73
C GLY A 37 -3.85 20.28 -5.21
N LEU A 38 -4.56 19.56 -6.08
CA LEU A 38 -5.81 19.98 -6.70
C LEU A 38 -6.98 19.83 -5.72
N GLY A 39 -7.81 20.87 -5.64
CA GLY A 39 -9.09 20.88 -4.93
C GLY A 39 -10.28 21.04 -5.88
N GLU A 40 -11.42 21.44 -5.31
CA GLU A 40 -12.67 21.59 -6.05
C GLU A 40 -12.56 22.62 -7.19
N PRO A 41 -13.20 22.41 -8.35
CA PRO A 41 -14.13 21.31 -8.69
C PRO A 41 -13.46 20.10 -9.38
N ILE A 42 -12.14 20.08 -9.50
CA ILE A 42 -11.41 19.05 -10.27
C ILE A 42 -11.19 17.80 -9.43
N SER A 43 -11.06 17.95 -8.11
CA SER A 43 -10.81 16.86 -7.16
C SER A 43 -11.78 15.70 -7.29
N ASP A 44 -13.08 15.95 -7.32
CA ASP A 44 -14.10 14.90 -7.42
C ASP A 44 -13.95 14.07 -8.71
N GLY A 45 -13.80 14.75 -9.85
CA GLY A 45 -13.61 14.08 -11.13
C GLY A 45 -12.33 13.25 -11.17
N LEU A 46 -11.26 13.76 -10.54
CA LEU A 46 -9.96 13.11 -10.52
C LEU A 46 -9.92 11.93 -9.53
N ALA A 47 -10.56 12.05 -8.38
CA ALA A 47 -10.72 10.98 -7.40
C ALA A 47 -11.57 9.83 -7.96
N LEU A 48 -12.66 10.16 -8.68
CA LEU A 48 -13.48 9.19 -9.40
C LEU A 48 -12.65 8.44 -10.46
N LEU A 49 -11.88 9.17 -11.26
CA LEU A 49 -11.04 8.58 -12.31
C LEU A 49 -9.93 7.69 -11.73
N GLY A 50 -9.26 8.13 -10.66
CA GLY A 50 -8.24 7.34 -9.97
C GLY A 50 -8.82 6.03 -9.43
N THR A 51 -9.99 6.10 -8.78
CA THR A 51 -10.69 4.92 -8.26
C THR A 51 -11.12 3.98 -9.39
N ALA A 52 -11.61 4.51 -10.52
CA ALA A 52 -11.95 3.69 -11.69
C ALA A 52 -10.73 2.93 -12.24
N TYR A 53 -9.56 3.56 -12.30
CA TYR A 53 -8.32 2.87 -12.69
C TYR A 53 -7.91 1.80 -11.69
N GLU A 54 -8.08 2.03 -10.39
CA GLU A 54 -7.77 1.04 -9.37
C GLU A 54 -8.66 -0.19 -9.46
N LEU A 55 -9.97 0.00 -9.59
CA LEU A 55 -10.92 -1.09 -9.78
C LEU A 55 -10.58 -1.91 -11.04
N ALA A 56 -10.27 -1.24 -12.15
CA ALA A 56 -9.91 -1.90 -13.39
C ALA A 56 -8.60 -2.70 -13.26
N ALA A 57 -7.58 -2.15 -12.61
CA ALA A 57 -6.32 -2.85 -12.39
C ALA A 57 -6.47 -4.03 -11.42
N LEU A 58 -7.15 -3.82 -10.28
CA LEU A 58 -7.32 -4.85 -9.26
C LEU A 58 -8.20 -6.01 -9.71
N SER A 59 -9.07 -5.82 -10.71
CA SER A 59 -9.79 -6.92 -11.38
C SER A 59 -8.84 -7.98 -11.98
N GLN A 60 -7.58 -7.61 -12.24
CA GLN A 60 -6.55 -8.48 -12.79
C GLN A 60 -5.60 -9.05 -11.74
N LEU A 61 -5.78 -8.71 -10.45
CA LEU A 61 -4.83 -9.03 -9.39
C LEU A 61 -4.58 -10.53 -9.28
N GLU A 62 -5.64 -11.35 -9.17
CA GLU A 62 -5.49 -12.80 -9.02
C GLU A 62 -4.73 -13.43 -10.20
N THR A 63 -5.10 -13.06 -11.42
CA THR A 63 -4.43 -13.52 -12.65
C THR A 63 -2.97 -13.06 -12.70
N ALA A 64 -2.68 -11.81 -12.33
CA ALA A 64 -1.33 -11.26 -12.31
C ALA A 64 -0.41 -11.94 -11.28
N LEU A 65 -1.00 -12.50 -10.21
CA LEU A 65 -0.31 -13.18 -9.12
C LEU A 65 -0.17 -14.70 -9.31
N GLN A 66 -0.65 -15.26 -10.42
CA GLN A 66 -0.48 -16.69 -10.70
C GLN A 66 1.01 -17.09 -10.72
N PRO A 67 1.39 -18.24 -10.14
CA PRO A 67 2.79 -18.64 -10.03
C PRO A 67 3.40 -19.03 -11.38
N VAL A 68 2.60 -19.62 -12.27
CA VAL A 68 3.06 -20.11 -13.58
C VAL A 68 3.02 -18.98 -14.62
N PRO A 69 4.12 -18.71 -15.34
CA PRO A 69 4.13 -17.75 -16.45
C PRO A 69 3.14 -18.13 -17.55
N SER A 70 2.39 -17.16 -18.07
CA SER A 70 1.48 -17.34 -19.20
C SER A 70 1.19 -15.99 -19.87
N ALA A 71 0.80 -16.01 -21.14
CA ALA A 71 0.41 -14.78 -21.85
C ALA A 71 -0.74 -14.03 -21.14
N GLY A 72 -1.66 -14.76 -20.50
CA GLY A 72 -2.74 -14.18 -19.69
C GLY A 72 -2.21 -13.48 -18.43
N ARG A 73 -1.26 -14.10 -17.72
CA ARG A 73 -0.58 -13.50 -16.57
C ARG A 73 0.20 -12.25 -16.99
N ASP A 74 0.95 -12.31 -18.08
CA ASP A 74 1.77 -11.18 -18.56
C ASP A 74 0.88 -9.98 -18.93
N LEU A 75 -0.24 -10.24 -19.60
CA LEU A 75 -1.24 -9.21 -19.89
C LEU A 75 -1.84 -8.64 -18.60
N ALA A 76 -2.23 -9.49 -17.64
CA ALA A 76 -2.78 -9.07 -16.36
C ALA A 76 -1.80 -8.20 -15.56
N GLN A 77 -0.51 -8.56 -15.54
CA GLN A 77 0.55 -7.74 -14.94
C GLN A 77 0.69 -6.39 -15.64
N ALA A 78 0.68 -6.37 -16.98
CA ALA A 78 0.74 -5.12 -17.74
C ALA A 78 -0.45 -4.19 -17.48
N VAL A 79 -1.67 -4.75 -17.34
CA VAL A 79 -2.88 -3.99 -16.97
C VAL A 79 -2.77 -3.47 -15.53
N LEU A 80 -2.33 -4.31 -14.59
CA LEU A 80 -2.14 -3.95 -13.18
C LEU A 80 -1.14 -2.79 -13.04
N THR A 81 0.03 -2.89 -13.67
CA THR A 81 1.06 -1.85 -13.69
C THR A 81 0.56 -0.55 -14.33
N LEU A 82 -0.16 -0.62 -15.46
CA LEU A 82 -0.70 0.56 -16.13
C LEU A 82 -1.80 1.25 -15.30
N GLY A 83 -2.72 0.48 -14.73
CA GLY A 83 -3.77 0.99 -13.85
C GLY A 83 -3.19 1.64 -12.61
N ALA A 84 -2.20 0.98 -11.97
CA ALA A 84 -1.46 1.54 -10.84
C ALA A 84 -0.79 2.87 -11.21
N ALA A 85 -0.19 2.96 -12.40
CA ALA A 85 0.49 4.17 -12.84
C ALA A 85 -0.47 5.35 -13.01
N ARG A 86 -1.65 5.12 -13.59
CA ARG A 86 -2.66 6.17 -13.79
C ARG A 86 -3.32 6.57 -12.49
N ALA A 87 -3.65 5.60 -11.64
CA ALA A 87 -4.18 5.84 -10.31
C ALA A 87 -3.20 6.64 -9.43
N PHE A 88 -1.90 6.30 -9.47
CA PHE A 88 -0.84 7.04 -8.79
C PHE A 88 -0.85 8.51 -9.21
N ARG A 89 -0.92 8.81 -10.51
CA ARG A 89 -0.94 10.18 -11.04
C ARG A 89 -2.16 10.95 -10.53
N CYS A 90 -3.34 10.34 -10.59
CA CYS A 90 -4.57 10.94 -10.06
C CYS A 90 -4.46 11.23 -8.56
N ALA A 91 -4.03 10.24 -7.76
CA ALA A 91 -3.92 10.38 -6.31
C ALA A 91 -2.82 11.38 -5.90
N ALA A 92 -1.64 11.33 -6.50
CA ALA A 92 -0.53 12.25 -6.19
C ALA A 92 -0.92 13.73 -6.40
N ALA A 93 -1.78 14.00 -7.38
CA ALA A 93 -2.24 15.34 -7.71
C ALA A 93 -3.33 15.88 -6.79
N LEU A 94 -4.04 15.03 -6.06
CA LEU A 94 -5.11 15.45 -5.15
C LEU A 94 -4.57 16.03 -3.85
N ARG A 95 -5.38 16.86 -3.20
CA ARG A 95 -5.13 17.30 -1.83
C ARG A 95 -5.17 16.12 -0.86
N PRO A 96 -4.08 15.83 -0.13
CA PRO A 96 -4.07 14.75 0.84
C PRO A 96 -5.02 15.03 2.03
N PRO A 97 -5.70 14.02 2.57
CA PRO A 97 -6.58 14.17 3.72
C PRO A 97 -5.76 14.28 5.01
N ILE A 98 -5.39 15.51 5.39
CA ILE A 98 -4.51 15.76 6.54
C ILE A 98 -5.25 16.05 7.86
N ASP A 99 -6.57 16.19 7.81
CA ASP A 99 -7.39 16.49 8.99
C ASP A 99 -7.38 15.33 10.01
N GLU A 100 -7.30 14.11 9.50
CA GLU A 100 -7.21 12.89 10.29
C GLU A 100 -5.87 12.19 10.02
N GLY A 101 -5.07 12.03 11.07
CA GLY A 101 -3.72 11.48 10.95
C GLY A 101 -3.67 10.08 10.32
N GLU A 102 -4.64 9.21 10.64
CA GLU A 102 -4.73 7.88 10.03
C GLU A 102 -5.06 7.94 8.53
N SER A 103 -5.93 8.86 8.11
CA SER A 103 -6.28 9.09 6.71
C SER A 103 -5.06 9.54 5.90
N ALA A 104 -4.20 10.39 6.47
CA ALA A 104 -2.93 10.76 5.84
C ALA A 104 -1.97 9.55 5.68
N VAL A 105 -1.88 8.68 6.70
CA VAL A 105 -1.03 7.48 6.66
C VAL A 105 -1.51 6.49 5.59
N THR A 106 -2.81 6.17 5.58
CA THR A 106 -3.41 5.24 4.61
C THR A 106 -3.37 5.79 3.18
N TRP A 107 -3.54 7.10 3.00
CA TRP A 107 -3.31 7.77 1.72
C TRP A 107 -1.88 7.59 1.22
N ALA A 108 -0.89 7.88 2.08
CA ALA A 108 0.52 7.73 1.75
C ALA A 108 0.91 6.27 1.46
N LEU A 109 0.30 5.31 2.14
CA LEU A 109 0.47 3.88 1.88
C LEU A 109 -0.09 3.47 0.51
N ARG A 110 -1.34 3.85 0.21
CA ARG A 110 -1.96 3.60 -1.10
C ARG A 110 -1.09 4.19 -2.20
N LEU A 111 -0.63 5.42 -2.04
CA LEU A 111 0.23 6.07 -3.02
C LEU A 111 1.57 5.35 -3.20
N GLY A 112 2.22 4.93 -2.12
CA GLY A 112 3.47 4.15 -2.17
C GLY A 112 3.30 2.79 -2.83
N ALA A 113 2.19 2.09 -2.56
CA ALA A 113 1.88 0.81 -3.17
C ALA A 113 1.66 0.94 -4.69
N LEU A 114 0.86 1.94 -5.11
CA LEU A 114 0.65 2.26 -6.53
C LEU A 114 1.97 2.62 -7.22
N ALA A 115 2.82 3.42 -6.56
CA ALA A 115 4.13 3.80 -7.07
C ALA A 115 5.03 2.59 -7.26
N LEU A 116 5.09 1.69 -6.28
CA LEU A 116 5.94 0.50 -6.35
C LEU A 116 5.51 -0.43 -7.50
N VAL A 117 4.21 -0.75 -7.58
CA VAL A 117 3.66 -1.62 -8.64
C VAL A 117 3.84 -1.01 -10.04
N SER A 118 3.82 0.32 -10.13
CA SER A 118 4.04 1.04 -11.39
C SER A 118 5.49 1.45 -11.65
N ARG A 119 6.44 1.08 -10.78
CA ARG A 119 7.86 1.47 -10.85
C ARG A 119 8.11 2.99 -10.85
N GLN A 120 7.28 3.74 -10.14
CA GLN A 120 7.36 5.19 -9.95
C GLN A 120 7.84 5.56 -8.53
N THR A 121 8.70 4.75 -7.90
CA THR A 121 9.17 4.96 -6.53
C THR A 121 9.92 6.27 -6.36
N GLU A 122 10.66 6.74 -7.36
CA GLU A 122 11.30 8.07 -7.34
C GLU A 122 10.27 9.20 -7.28
N SER A 123 9.18 9.10 -8.04
CA SER A 123 8.08 10.05 -7.98
C SER A 123 7.39 10.05 -6.61
N TYR A 124 7.28 8.88 -5.97
CA TYR A 124 6.76 8.78 -4.61
C TYR A 124 7.67 9.47 -3.59
N VAL A 125 8.99 9.30 -3.68
CA VAL A 125 9.94 10.03 -2.82
C VAL A 125 9.81 11.54 -3.03
N ARG A 126 9.80 12.00 -4.28
CA ARG A 126 9.62 13.43 -4.61
C ARG A 126 8.27 14.00 -4.16
N TRP A 127 7.23 13.17 -4.13
CA TRP A 127 5.92 13.60 -3.65
C TRP A 127 5.95 14.00 -2.16
N TRP A 128 6.75 13.32 -1.33
CA TRP A 128 6.93 13.71 0.08
C TRP A 128 7.54 15.10 0.23
N ASP A 129 8.49 15.46 -0.64
CA ASP A 129 9.08 16.81 -0.65
C ASP A 129 8.05 17.85 -1.10
N ALA A 130 7.28 17.52 -2.15
CA ALA A 130 6.22 18.41 -2.67
C ALA A 130 5.02 18.55 -1.71
N ARG A 131 4.82 17.60 -0.79
CA ARG A 131 3.75 17.53 0.21
C ARG A 131 4.29 17.44 1.63
N TYR A 132 5.27 18.27 1.97
CA TYR A 132 5.96 18.22 3.28
C TYR A 132 5.02 18.24 4.50
N HIS A 133 3.85 18.88 4.40
CA HIS A 133 2.85 18.91 5.47
C HIS A 133 2.31 17.51 5.81
N VAL A 134 2.22 16.62 4.82
CA VAL A 134 1.83 15.22 5.05
C VAL A 134 2.89 14.50 5.88
N SER A 135 4.17 14.76 5.62
CA SER A 135 5.27 14.19 6.39
C SER A 135 5.15 14.52 7.88
N GLU A 136 4.83 15.77 8.20
CA GLU A 136 4.69 16.23 9.58
C GLU A 136 3.47 15.61 10.28
N VAL A 137 2.35 15.45 9.58
CA VAL A 137 1.17 14.75 10.10
C VAL A 137 1.49 13.29 10.37
N VAL A 138 2.10 12.58 9.40
CA VAL A 138 2.44 11.16 9.53
C VAL A 138 3.42 10.93 10.69
N LYS A 139 4.46 11.76 10.82
CA LYS A 139 5.41 11.67 11.95
C LYS A 139 4.71 11.88 13.30
N ARG A 140 3.83 12.88 13.39
CA ARG A 140 3.05 13.17 14.61
C ARG A 140 2.11 12.03 14.97
N THR A 141 1.48 11.42 13.98
CA THR A 141 0.64 10.23 14.18
C THR A 141 1.49 9.07 14.67
N ALA A 142 2.63 8.81 14.03
CA ALA A 142 3.55 7.74 14.42
C ALA A 142 4.08 7.92 15.85
N SER A 143 4.42 9.14 16.27
CA SER A 143 4.95 9.41 17.61
C SER A 143 3.94 9.22 18.74
N ARG A 144 2.64 9.18 18.41
CA ARG A 144 1.56 9.00 19.40
C ARG A 144 1.17 7.53 19.60
N LEU A 145 1.54 6.65 18.66
CA LEU A 145 1.08 5.26 18.64
C LEU A 145 1.33 4.52 19.95
N GLU A 146 2.48 4.74 20.58
CA GLU A 146 2.83 4.05 21.83
C GLU A 146 1.83 4.30 22.97
N SER A 147 1.19 5.47 22.98
CA SER A 147 0.17 5.83 23.97
C SER A 147 -1.26 5.36 23.61
N GLU A 148 -1.47 4.87 22.39
CA GLU A 148 -2.79 4.47 21.93
C GLU A 148 -3.17 3.07 22.45
N PRO A 149 -4.48 2.76 22.54
CA PRO A 149 -4.97 1.40 22.80
C PRO A 149 -4.47 0.40 21.74
N TRP A 150 -4.60 -0.90 22.03
CA TRP A 150 -4.04 -1.97 21.21
C TRP A 150 -4.39 -1.85 19.71
N GLU A 151 -5.66 -1.73 19.35
CA GLU A 151 -6.07 -1.73 17.94
C GLU A 151 -5.46 -0.56 17.14
N PRO A 152 -5.61 0.72 17.54
CA PRO A 152 -4.94 1.83 16.84
C PRO A 152 -3.41 1.75 16.88
N TYR A 153 -2.82 1.29 17.99
CA TYR A 153 -1.38 1.05 18.09
C TYR A 153 -0.91 0.03 17.06
N ALA A 154 -1.54 -1.16 17.05
CA ALA A 154 -1.12 -2.28 16.24
C ALA A 154 -1.25 -1.98 14.75
N ARG A 155 -2.41 -1.44 14.38
CA ARG A 155 -2.68 -0.94 13.05
C ARG A 155 -1.68 0.15 12.64
N GLY A 156 -1.60 1.25 13.38
CA GLY A 156 -0.68 2.34 13.03
C GLY A 156 0.77 1.89 12.92
N THR A 157 1.22 0.99 13.79
CA THR A 157 2.59 0.46 13.80
C THR A 157 2.90 -0.35 12.54
N LEU A 158 1.99 -1.25 12.15
CA LEU A 158 2.10 -2.01 10.91
C LEU A 158 2.05 -1.08 9.68
N TRP A 159 1.29 0.01 9.73
CA TRP A 159 1.15 0.93 8.61
C TRP A 159 2.44 1.72 8.41
N VAL A 160 3.07 2.16 9.50
CA VAL A 160 4.39 2.81 9.44
C VAL A 160 5.48 1.81 9.02
N ALA A 161 5.39 0.54 9.40
CA ALA A 161 6.29 -0.50 8.90
C ALA A 161 6.17 -0.68 7.38
N TRP A 162 4.95 -0.70 6.85
CA TRP A 162 4.71 -0.74 5.40
C TRP A 162 5.20 0.51 4.67
N LEU A 163 5.07 1.71 5.25
CA LEU A 163 5.68 2.92 4.70
C LEU A 163 7.20 2.75 4.56
N GLY A 164 7.87 2.11 5.53
CA GLY A 164 9.29 1.77 5.45
C GLY A 164 9.62 0.78 4.33
N LEU A 165 8.82 -0.29 4.17
CA LEU A 165 8.97 -1.25 3.07
C LEU A 165 8.76 -0.62 1.68
N LEU A 166 7.90 0.39 1.59
CA LEU A 166 7.63 1.15 0.37
C LEU A 166 8.66 2.26 0.11
N GLY A 167 9.65 2.42 0.98
CA GLY A 167 10.71 3.43 0.84
C GLY A 167 10.31 4.85 1.20
N ALA A 168 9.27 5.02 2.03
CA ALA A 168 8.85 6.36 2.48
C ALA A 168 9.91 6.98 3.41
N PRO A 169 10.42 8.19 3.12
CA PRO A 169 11.45 8.85 3.95
C PRO A 169 11.02 9.06 5.41
N VAL A 170 9.72 9.25 5.64
CA VAL A 170 9.14 9.47 6.97
C VAL A 170 9.19 8.25 7.89
N ALA A 171 9.43 7.06 7.34
CA ALA A 171 9.55 5.84 8.12
C ALA A 171 10.97 5.62 8.68
N ALA A 172 11.95 6.43 8.23
CA ALA A 172 13.30 6.45 8.76
C ALA A 172 13.28 6.85 10.24
N ILE A 173 14.16 6.22 11.01
CA ILE A 173 14.41 6.56 12.41
C ILE A 173 15.80 7.21 12.46
N PRO A 174 15.96 8.40 13.08
CA PRO A 174 17.25 9.13 13.09
C PRO A 174 18.45 8.28 13.54
N GLU A 175 18.22 7.40 14.52
CA GLU A 175 19.20 6.47 15.07
C GLU A 175 19.75 5.48 14.03
N HIS A 176 18.99 5.21 12.97
CA HIS A 176 19.34 4.29 11.88
C HIS A 176 19.73 5.03 10.58
N ALA A 177 19.84 6.37 10.60
CA ALA A 177 20.10 7.15 9.39
C ALA A 177 21.44 6.83 8.70
N ALA A 178 22.41 6.32 9.46
CA ALA A 178 23.72 5.92 8.95
C ALA A 178 23.79 4.47 8.44
N ASP A 179 22.71 3.69 8.59
CA ASP A 179 22.68 2.31 8.12
C ASP A 179 22.60 2.25 6.58
N GLU A 180 23.04 1.14 5.98
CA GLU A 180 22.96 0.92 4.53
C GLU A 180 21.53 0.98 4.00
N LEU A 181 20.56 0.51 4.80
CA LEU A 181 19.14 0.49 4.48
C LEU A 181 18.31 1.06 5.66
N PRO A 182 18.33 2.38 5.90
CA PRO A 182 17.81 3.01 7.13
C PRO A 182 16.34 2.66 7.40
N MET A 183 15.53 2.69 6.35
CA MET A 183 14.09 2.45 6.40
C MET A 183 13.78 0.98 6.74
N LEU A 184 14.58 0.05 6.23
CA LEU A 184 14.41 -1.38 6.53
C LEU A 184 14.92 -1.71 7.94
N THR A 185 16.01 -1.11 8.41
CA THR A 185 16.43 -1.27 9.81
C THR A 185 15.36 -0.73 10.75
N ALA A 186 14.85 0.48 10.49
CA ALA A 186 13.77 1.08 11.27
C ALA A 186 12.51 0.19 11.28
N THR A 187 12.15 -0.38 10.13
CA THR A 187 11.03 -1.32 10.00
C THR A 187 11.25 -2.56 10.86
N ARG A 188 12.44 -3.15 10.84
CA ARG A 188 12.78 -4.32 11.66
C ARG A 188 12.69 -4.01 13.16
N SER A 189 13.25 -2.88 13.60
CA SER A 189 13.19 -2.45 15.00
C SER A 189 11.74 -2.26 15.46
N ARG A 190 10.90 -1.66 14.61
CA ARG A 190 9.46 -1.48 14.86
C ARG A 190 8.71 -2.81 14.97
N LEU A 191 8.99 -3.76 14.09
CA LEU A 191 8.38 -5.09 14.15
C LEU A 191 8.83 -5.89 15.39
N ALA A 192 10.07 -5.71 15.85
CA ALA A 192 10.53 -6.32 17.09
C ALA A 192 9.76 -5.80 18.31
N ALA A 193 9.63 -4.48 18.46
CA ALA A 193 8.84 -3.87 19.52
C ALA A 193 7.35 -4.26 19.45
N PHE A 194 6.81 -4.33 18.23
CA PHE A 194 5.44 -4.80 18.00
C PHE A 194 5.24 -6.24 18.50
N ARG A 195 6.17 -7.15 18.22
CA ARG A 195 6.09 -8.55 18.69
C ARG A 195 6.10 -8.64 20.21
N GLU A 196 6.94 -7.88 20.88
CA GLU A 196 7.01 -7.84 22.34
C GLU A 196 5.68 -7.39 22.93
N ARG A 197 5.15 -6.25 22.46
CA ARG A 197 3.86 -5.73 22.93
C ARG A 197 2.67 -6.63 22.58
N ARG A 198 2.72 -7.31 21.43
CA ARG A 198 1.71 -8.31 21.02
C ARG A 198 1.71 -9.52 21.95
N ALA A 199 2.87 -9.96 22.44
CA ALA A 199 2.97 -11.10 23.35
C ALA A 199 2.37 -10.79 24.74
N GLU A 200 2.39 -9.51 25.13
CA GLU A 200 1.78 -9.01 26.37
C GLU A 200 0.28 -8.70 26.23
N HIS A 201 -0.26 -8.67 25.01
CA HIS A 201 -1.65 -8.35 24.76
C HIS A 201 -2.57 -9.57 24.93
N ASP A 202 -3.53 -9.47 25.85
CA ASP A 202 -4.59 -10.46 25.99
C ASP A 202 -5.51 -10.45 24.77
N MET A 203 -5.39 -11.48 23.95
CA MET A 203 -6.21 -11.66 22.75
C MET A 203 -7.69 -11.82 23.14
N PRO A 204 -8.64 -11.19 22.40
CA PRO A 204 -10.05 -11.47 22.59
C PRO A 204 -10.30 -12.97 22.42
N GLY A 205 -10.58 -13.64 23.55
CA GLY A 205 -10.47 -15.09 23.70
C GLY A 205 -11.47 -15.91 22.88
N ASP A 206 -11.35 -17.24 22.98
CA ASP A 206 -12.17 -18.24 22.27
C ASP A 206 -13.64 -18.31 22.68
N GLY A 207 -14.10 -17.36 23.50
CA GLY A 207 -15.48 -17.27 23.95
C GLY A 207 -16.49 -17.10 22.80
N PRO A 208 -17.79 -17.35 23.06
CA PRO A 208 -18.83 -17.19 22.08
C PRO A 208 -18.91 -15.73 21.58
N VAL A 209 -19.11 -15.55 20.28
CA VAL A 209 -19.34 -14.23 19.69
C VAL A 209 -20.78 -13.81 19.98
N LEU A 210 -20.95 -12.91 20.94
CA LEU A 210 -22.28 -12.56 21.46
C LEU A 210 -22.98 -11.44 20.68
N ASN A 211 -22.25 -10.66 19.87
CA ASN A 211 -22.81 -9.58 19.05
C ASN A 211 -21.88 -9.20 17.88
N ALA A 212 -22.37 -8.32 17.01
CA ALA A 212 -21.64 -7.86 15.82
C ALA A 212 -20.37 -7.05 16.16
N ALA A 213 -20.33 -6.34 17.29
CA ALA A 213 -19.14 -5.60 17.72
C ALA A 213 -18.01 -6.55 18.15
N ALA A 214 -18.33 -7.60 18.88
CA ALA A 214 -17.40 -8.66 19.24
C ALA A 214 -16.90 -9.42 18.01
N LEU A 215 -17.77 -9.69 17.03
CA LEU A 215 -17.35 -10.27 15.74
C LEU A 215 -16.36 -9.35 15.02
N ARG A 216 -16.68 -8.06 14.92
CA ARG A 216 -15.81 -7.06 14.27
C ARG A 216 -14.45 -6.98 14.95
N ALA A 217 -14.40 -6.90 16.27
CA ALA A 217 -13.15 -6.87 17.02
C ALA A 217 -12.29 -8.11 16.73
N ARG A 218 -12.88 -9.31 16.68
CA ARG A 218 -12.16 -10.54 16.32
C ARG A 218 -11.68 -10.56 14.87
N MET A 219 -12.47 -10.04 13.93
CA MET A 219 -12.06 -9.92 12.53
C MET A 219 -10.91 -8.90 12.35
N VAL A 220 -10.96 -7.78 13.07
CA VAL A 220 -9.87 -6.79 13.09
C VAL A 220 -8.59 -7.41 13.66
N GLU A 221 -8.70 -8.10 14.80
CA GLU A 221 -7.56 -8.77 15.40
C GLU A 221 -6.98 -9.89 14.51
N PHE A 222 -7.84 -10.63 13.82
CA PHE A 222 -7.43 -11.61 12.82
C PHE A 222 -6.67 -10.94 11.67
N ALA A 223 -7.17 -9.82 11.14
CA ALA A 223 -6.51 -9.08 10.08
C ALA A 223 -5.16 -8.50 10.52
N ILE A 224 -5.06 -7.92 11.73
CA ILE A 224 -3.82 -7.38 12.32
C ILE A 224 -2.75 -8.46 12.39
N ARG A 225 -3.11 -9.64 12.90
CA ARG A 225 -2.18 -10.78 12.99
C ARG A 225 -1.67 -11.22 11.63
N HIS A 226 -2.57 -11.46 10.67
CA HIS A 226 -2.14 -11.89 9.35
C HIS A 226 -1.31 -10.81 8.64
N LEU A 227 -1.66 -9.54 8.80
CA LEU A 227 -0.87 -8.45 8.25
C LEU A 227 0.51 -8.36 8.90
N ALA A 228 0.62 -8.54 10.23
CA ALA A 228 1.90 -8.58 10.93
C ALA A 228 2.81 -9.70 10.40
N ASP A 229 2.29 -10.93 10.33
CA ASP A 229 3.03 -12.09 9.87
C ASP A 229 3.52 -11.89 8.42
N ALA A 230 2.67 -11.35 7.54
CA ALA A 230 3.06 -11.01 6.18
C ALA A 230 4.13 -9.91 6.11
N THR A 231 4.03 -8.88 6.96
CA THR A 231 4.97 -7.77 7.01
C THR A 231 6.35 -8.26 7.44
N GLU A 232 6.40 -9.18 8.41
CA GLU A 232 7.63 -9.83 8.87
C GLU A 232 8.26 -10.69 7.78
N LEU A 233 7.47 -11.57 7.17
CA LEU A 233 7.91 -12.43 6.06
C LEU A 233 8.52 -11.59 4.93
N LEU A 234 7.84 -10.52 4.52
CA LEU A 234 8.31 -9.62 3.47
C LEU A 234 9.59 -8.87 3.90
N THR A 235 9.65 -8.36 5.13
CA THR A 235 10.85 -7.68 5.65
C THR A 235 12.06 -8.62 5.62
N VAL A 236 11.90 -9.87 6.05
CA VAL A 236 12.96 -10.88 6.01
C VAL A 236 13.37 -11.20 4.58
N ALA A 237 12.42 -11.38 3.67
CA ALA A 237 12.70 -11.68 2.26
C ALA A 237 13.51 -10.55 1.59
N VAL A 238 13.15 -9.29 1.86
CA VAL A 238 13.86 -8.12 1.33
C VAL A 238 15.28 -8.03 1.90
N LEU A 239 15.45 -8.24 3.21
CA LEU A 239 16.78 -8.18 3.85
C LEU A 239 17.71 -9.32 3.42
N ARG A 240 17.19 -10.55 3.38
CA ARG A 240 18.01 -11.74 3.08
C ARG A 240 18.18 -12.00 1.59
N ARG A 241 17.41 -11.29 0.76
CA ARG A 241 17.29 -11.56 -0.66
C ARG A 241 16.91 -13.03 -0.96
N THR A 242 15.87 -13.56 -0.32
CA THR A 242 15.44 -14.99 -0.46
C THR A 242 13.95 -15.09 -0.81
N LEU A 243 13.56 -15.95 -1.77
CA LEU A 243 12.39 -15.63 -2.61
C LEU A 243 11.27 -16.64 -2.91
N PRO A 244 11.48 -17.93 -3.21
CA PRO A 244 10.39 -18.68 -3.85
C PRO A 244 9.21 -19.01 -2.92
N ASP A 245 9.48 -19.40 -1.67
CA ASP A 245 8.44 -19.89 -0.75
C ASP A 245 7.67 -18.75 -0.07
N VAL A 246 8.33 -17.62 0.16
CA VAL A 246 7.77 -16.48 0.89
C VAL A 246 6.61 -15.83 0.14
N SER A 247 6.61 -15.83 -1.20
CA SER A 247 5.54 -15.20 -1.98
C SER A 247 4.19 -15.92 -1.82
N GLY A 248 4.20 -17.25 -1.67
CA GLY A 248 2.98 -18.03 -1.45
C GLY A 248 2.37 -17.77 -0.06
N GLU A 249 3.21 -17.87 0.98
CA GLU A 249 2.81 -17.62 2.36
C GLU A 249 2.38 -16.16 2.58
N PHE A 250 3.14 -15.20 2.06
CA PHE A 250 2.79 -13.78 2.07
C PHE A 250 1.41 -13.52 1.45
N LYS A 251 1.13 -14.10 0.27
CA LYS A 251 -0.18 -13.97 -0.38
C LYS A 251 -1.29 -14.54 0.49
N LEU A 252 -1.07 -15.69 1.11
CA LEU A 252 -2.05 -16.33 1.99
C LEU A 252 -2.42 -15.43 3.17
N HIS A 253 -1.42 -14.85 3.85
CA HIS A 253 -1.67 -13.93 4.95
C HIS A 253 -2.41 -12.66 4.50
N LEU A 254 -1.99 -12.01 3.41
CA LEU A 254 -2.69 -10.81 2.90
C LEU A 254 -4.11 -11.12 2.45
N SER A 255 -4.33 -12.23 1.75
CA SER A 255 -5.66 -12.65 1.33
C SER A 255 -6.56 -12.93 2.54
N ALA A 256 -6.05 -13.56 3.60
CA ALA A 256 -6.80 -13.78 4.84
C ALA A 256 -7.17 -12.45 5.52
N ALA A 257 -6.22 -11.51 5.64
CA ALA A 257 -6.49 -10.18 6.19
C ALA A 257 -7.56 -9.42 5.38
N ARG A 258 -7.48 -9.48 4.05
CA ARG A 258 -8.48 -8.90 3.15
C ARG A 258 -9.87 -9.50 3.33
N SER A 259 -9.96 -10.82 3.41
CA SER A 259 -11.24 -11.50 3.63
C SER A 259 -11.89 -11.09 4.96
N ALA A 260 -11.11 -10.90 6.02
CA ALA A 260 -11.62 -10.42 7.31
C ALA A 260 -12.10 -8.96 7.25
N MET A 261 -11.53 -8.14 6.37
CA MET A 261 -11.85 -6.71 6.18
C MET A 261 -12.80 -6.43 5.02
N ALA A 262 -13.40 -7.45 4.37
CA ALA A 262 -14.21 -7.27 3.16
C ALA A 262 -15.42 -6.33 3.32
N GLY A 263 -15.90 -6.13 4.55
CA GLY A 263 -16.96 -5.15 4.86
C GLY A 263 -16.52 -3.69 4.87
N ASP A 264 -15.22 -3.42 4.85
CA ASP A 264 -14.63 -2.08 4.72
C ASP A 264 -13.90 -1.99 3.37
N HIS A 265 -14.58 -1.40 2.38
CA HIS A 265 -14.07 -1.31 1.01
C HIS A 265 -12.78 -0.48 0.91
N GLY A 266 -12.56 0.49 1.80
CA GLY A 266 -11.33 1.29 1.82
C GLY A 266 -10.14 0.46 2.28
N GLN A 267 -10.32 -0.31 3.35
CA GLN A 267 -9.31 -1.23 3.88
C GLN A 267 -9.01 -2.35 2.89
N ASP A 268 -10.03 -3.00 2.29
CA ASP A 268 -9.80 -4.08 1.31
C ASP A 268 -9.01 -3.59 0.09
N MET A 269 -9.36 -2.42 -0.46
CA MET A 269 -8.64 -1.86 -1.61
C MET A 269 -7.18 -1.52 -1.25
N LEU A 270 -6.93 -0.96 -0.06
CA LEU A 270 -5.57 -0.70 0.41
C LEU A 270 -4.78 -2.01 0.53
N LEU A 271 -5.33 -3.03 1.20
CA LEU A 271 -4.68 -4.31 1.38
C LEU A 271 -4.45 -5.05 0.06
N ALA A 272 -5.34 -4.92 -0.92
CA ALA A 272 -5.16 -5.45 -2.27
C ALA A 272 -3.94 -4.83 -2.97
N TRP A 273 -3.75 -3.52 -2.82
CA TRP A 273 -2.57 -2.84 -3.33
C TRP A 273 -1.30 -3.20 -2.54
N LEU A 274 -1.37 -3.35 -1.23
CA LEU A 274 -0.23 -3.84 -0.43
C LEU A 274 0.16 -5.28 -0.82
N GLN A 275 -0.80 -6.13 -1.16
CA GLN A 275 -0.54 -7.46 -1.69
C GLN A 275 0.20 -7.39 -3.04
N ALA A 276 -0.28 -6.57 -3.97
CA ALA A 276 0.39 -6.35 -5.26
C ALA A 276 1.81 -5.78 -5.09
N ALA A 277 1.94 -4.79 -4.19
CA ALA A 277 3.21 -4.14 -3.87
C ALA A 277 4.20 -5.12 -3.22
N GLY A 278 3.76 -5.92 -2.25
CA GLY A 278 4.61 -6.91 -1.58
C GLY A 278 5.11 -8.00 -2.53
N VAL A 279 4.27 -8.47 -3.46
CA VAL A 279 4.70 -9.42 -4.50
C VAL A 279 5.66 -8.75 -5.48
N THR A 280 5.44 -7.49 -5.84
CA THR A 280 6.37 -6.72 -6.69
C THR A 280 7.72 -6.52 -6.00
N LEU A 281 7.70 -6.20 -4.71
CA LEU A 281 8.90 -6.01 -3.88
C LEU A 281 9.70 -7.30 -3.79
N ALA A 282 9.03 -8.42 -3.48
CA ALA A 282 9.65 -9.73 -3.52
C ALA A 282 10.21 -10.02 -4.93
N GLY A 283 9.38 -9.92 -5.98
CA GLY A 283 9.80 -10.18 -7.36
C GLY A 283 11.00 -9.33 -7.86
N GLY A 284 11.14 -8.10 -7.37
CA GLY A 284 12.30 -7.24 -7.66
C GLY A 284 13.61 -7.80 -7.11
N VAL A 285 13.57 -8.47 -5.95
CA VAL A 285 14.71 -9.16 -5.35
C VAL A 285 15.10 -10.39 -6.22
N THR A 286 14.15 -11.11 -6.82
CA THR A 286 14.48 -12.26 -7.71
C THR A 286 15.26 -11.80 -8.93
N ALA A 287 14.83 -10.72 -9.56
CA ALA A 287 15.50 -10.19 -10.74
C ALA A 287 16.95 -9.76 -10.45
N GLN A 288 17.24 -9.30 -9.23
CA GLN A 288 18.60 -8.92 -8.82
C GLN A 288 19.51 -10.13 -8.55
N LEU A 289 18.96 -11.30 -8.18
CA LEU A 289 19.71 -12.54 -7.97
C LEU A 289 19.94 -13.33 -9.26
N GLU A 290 19.06 -13.17 -10.26
CA GLU A 290 19.17 -13.83 -11.56
C GLU A 290 20.16 -13.13 -12.52
N LEU A 291 20.62 -11.93 -12.19
CA LEU A 291 21.73 -11.30 -12.91
C LEU A 291 23.04 -12.00 -12.52
N PRO A 292 23.79 -12.60 -13.47
CA PRO A 292 25.11 -13.13 -13.15
C PRO A 292 25.97 -11.98 -12.64
N GLY A 293 26.57 -12.19 -11.48
CA GLY A 293 27.41 -11.21 -10.81
C GLY A 293 28.58 -10.74 -11.68
N PHE A 294 29.11 -9.57 -11.30
CA PHE A 294 30.42 -9.08 -11.67
C PHE A 294 31.49 -10.18 -11.70
#